data_AF-A0A936GF14-F1
#
_entry.id   AF-A0A936GF14-F1
#
_cell.length_a   1.000
_cell.length_b   1.000
_cell.length_c   1.000
_cell.angle_alpha   90.00
_cell.angle_beta   90.00
_cell.angle_gamma   90.00
#
_symmetry.space_group_name_H-M   'P 1'
#
loop_
_entity.id
_entity.type
_entity.pdbx_description
1 polymer ?
#
loop_
_entity_poly.entity_id
_entity_poly.type
_entity_poly.pdbx_seq_one_letter_code
_entity_poly.pdbx_strand_id
1 'polypeptide(L)'
;MNKVIFLFLGVIFFISCGRDNVEYKVMPLSDIEKIMYQIHLHDALKEVHSSTIPEATFYDSTYYSDSILSKFEIDKNTFMWNVIYYSQLDKMDKVYLRIIDSLEKGKSNVEKLKFLETNNNK
;
A
#
# COMPACT_ATOMS: atom_id res chain seq x y z
N MET A 1 23.43 40.73 27.68
CA MET A 1 23.12 39.28 27.60
C MET A 1 21.62 38.98 27.47
N ASN A 2 20.74 39.58 28.29
CA ASN A 2 19.31 39.22 28.32
C ASN A 2 18.55 39.44 27.00
N LYS A 3 18.94 40.41 26.16
CA LYS A 3 18.24 40.69 24.88
C LYS A 3 18.46 39.62 23.80
N VAL A 4 19.58 38.88 23.86
CA VAL A 4 19.90 37.83 22.88
C VAL A 4 19.08 36.56 23.16
N ILE A 5 18.80 36.29 24.44
CA ILE A 5 17.99 35.14 24.87
C ILE A 5 16.54 35.25 24.39
N PHE A 6 15.95 36.45 24.44
CA PHE A 6 14.59 36.68 23.92
C PHE A 6 14.50 36.50 22.40
N LEU A 7 15.57 36.85 21.67
CA LEU A 7 15.62 36.70 20.22
C LEU A 7 15.74 35.22 19.83
N PHE A 8 16.51 34.44 20.59
CA PHE A 8 16.64 32.99 20.40
C PHE A 8 15.34 32.25 20.71
N LEU A 9 14.64 32.63 21.78
CA LEU A 9 13.33 32.05 22.13
C LEU A 9 12.24 32.39 21.10
N GLY A 10 12.27 33.61 20.54
CA GLY A 10 11.35 34.00 19.46
C GLY A 10 11.53 33.16 18.20
N VAL A 11 12.78 32.92 17.78
CA VAL A 11 13.08 32.10 16.58
C VAL A 11 12.62 30.64 16.78
N ILE A 12 12.80 30.06 17.97
CA ILE A 12 12.34 28.69 18.27
C ILE A 12 10.80 28.62 18.22
N PHE A 13 10.10 29.66 18.66
CA PHE A 13 8.63 29.70 18.64
C PHE A 13 8.05 29.76 17.22
N PHE A 14 8.70 30.46 16.29
CA PHE A 14 8.29 30.51 14.88
C PHE A 14 8.54 29.20 14.13
N ILE A 15 9.58 28.44 14.47
CA ILE A 15 9.85 27.12 13.86
C ILE A 15 8.83 26.06 14.30
N SER A 16 8.26 26.19 15.51
CA SER A 16 7.33 25.21 16.08
C SER A 16 5.88 25.31 15.55
N CYS A 17 5.51 26.38 14.84
CA CYS A 17 4.15 26.60 14.33
C CYS A 17 3.90 26.12 12.90
N GLY A 18 4.87 25.44 12.27
CA GLY A 18 4.67 24.78 10.98
C GLY A 18 3.98 23.42 11.12
N ARG A 19 2.77 23.36 11.68
CA ARG A 19 1.88 22.23 11.37
C ARG A 19 1.24 22.57 10.04
N ASP A 20 1.84 22.09 8.96
CA ASP A 20 1.13 21.94 7.71
C ASP A 20 -0.10 21.08 8.03
N ASN A 21 -1.28 21.71 8.02
CA ASN A 21 -2.54 20.97 7.93
C ASN A 21 -2.53 20.34 6.54
N VAL A 22 -1.81 19.23 6.39
CA VAL A 22 -1.87 18.42 5.19
C VAL A 22 -3.26 17.83 5.18
N GLU A 23 -4.15 18.49 4.44
CA GLU A 23 -5.51 18.03 4.23
C GLU A 23 -5.44 16.85 3.27
N TYR A 24 -5.22 15.66 3.84
CA TYR A 24 -5.22 14.43 3.08
C TYR A 24 -6.63 14.21 2.52
N LYS A 25 -6.73 14.18 1.19
CA LYS A 25 -8.00 13.92 0.52
C LYS A 25 -8.46 12.50 0.86
N VAL A 26 -9.70 12.38 1.34
CA VAL A 26 -10.37 11.09 1.50
C VAL A 26 -10.59 10.48 0.12
N MET A 27 -9.98 9.32 -0.12
CA MET A 27 -10.13 8.60 -1.37
C MET A 27 -11.30 7.62 -1.31
N PRO A 28 -11.87 7.24 -2.46
CA PRO A 28 -12.89 6.20 -2.50
C PRO A 28 -12.39 4.88 -1.91
N LEU A 29 -13.20 4.23 -1.08
CA LEU A 29 -12.85 2.93 -0.49
C LEU A 29 -12.51 1.87 -1.55
N SER A 30 -13.14 1.94 -2.73
CA SER A 30 -12.84 1.07 -3.86
C SER A 30 -11.42 1.21 -4.38
N ASP A 31 -10.82 2.39 -4.27
CA ASP A 31 -9.46 2.63 -4.75
C ASP A 31 -8.43 2.15 -3.72
N ILE A 32 -8.71 2.30 -2.41
CA ILE A 32 -7.95 1.62 -1.34
C ILE A 32 -7.93 0.12 -1.59
N GLU A 33 -9.08 -0.48 -1.85
CA GLU A 33 -9.19 -1.91 -2.11
C GLU A 33 -8.38 -2.37 -3.32
N LYS A 34 -8.42 -1.63 -4.44
CA LYS A 34 -7.62 -1.93 -5.64
C LYS A 34 -6.11 -1.81 -5.38
N ILE A 35 -5.69 -0.76 -4.66
CA ILE A 35 -4.28 -0.52 -4.34
C ILE A 35 -3.77 -1.66 -3.46
N MET A 36 -4.48 -1.97 -2.37
CA MET A 36 -4.10 -3.03 -1.44
C MET A 36 -4.11 -4.41 -2.10
N TYR A 37 -5.08 -4.69 -2.98
CA TYR A 37 -5.07 -5.93 -3.76
C TYR A 37 -3.79 -6.06 -4.59
N GLN A 38 -3.35 -5.00 -5.28
CA GLN A 38 -2.12 -5.05 -6.07
C GLN A 38 -0.86 -5.22 -5.23
N ILE A 39 -0.79 -4.56 -4.06
CA ILE A 39 0.33 -4.71 -3.11
C ILE A 39 0.41 -6.17 -2.64
N HIS A 40 -0.71 -6.72 -2.13
CA HIS A 40 -0.73 -8.08 -1.61
C HIS A 40 -0.58 -9.15 -2.69
N LEU A 41 -1.08 -8.91 -3.90
CA LEU A 41 -0.81 -9.80 -5.04
C LEU A 41 0.69 -9.86 -5.34
N HIS A 42 1.38 -8.72 -5.31
CA HIS A 42 2.82 -8.70 -5.51
C HIS A 42 3.59 -9.41 -4.39
N ASP A 43 3.20 -9.19 -3.13
CA ASP A 43 3.81 -9.88 -2.00
C ASP A 43 3.65 -11.40 -2.12
N ALA A 44 2.46 -11.87 -2.48
CA ALA A 44 2.20 -13.29 -2.73
C ALA A 44 3.03 -13.84 -3.90
N LEU A 45 3.14 -13.08 -5.00
CA LEU A 45 3.96 -13.48 -6.15
C LEU A 45 5.45 -13.54 -5.78
N LYS A 46 5.93 -12.59 -4.98
CA LYS A 46 7.31 -12.57 -4.47
C LYS A 46 7.58 -13.80 -3.62
N GLU A 47 6.70 -14.12 -2.69
CA GLU A 47 6.84 -15.29 -1.82
C GLU A 47 6.91 -16.60 -2.64
N VAL A 48 5.98 -16.77 -3.58
CA VAL A 48 5.97 -17.93 -4.48
C VAL A 48 7.26 -17.97 -5.32
N HIS A 49 7.68 -16.84 -5.87
CA HIS A 49 8.87 -16.77 -6.70
C HIS A 49 10.15 -17.10 -5.92
N SER A 50 10.34 -16.49 -4.74
CA SER A 50 11.49 -16.75 -3.87
C SER A 50 11.55 -18.20 -3.39
N SER A 51 10.40 -18.87 -3.21
CA SER A 51 10.35 -20.30 -2.88
C SER A 51 10.71 -21.22 -4.05
N THR A 52 10.55 -20.75 -5.30
CA THR A 52 10.74 -21.54 -6.52
C THR A 52 12.11 -21.30 -7.18
N ILE A 53 12.59 -20.06 -7.13
CA ILE A 53 13.85 -19.62 -7.76
C ILE A 53 14.62 -18.76 -6.75
N PRO A 54 15.46 -19.37 -5.89
CA PRO A 54 16.14 -18.68 -4.79
C PRO A 54 17.10 -17.57 -5.23
N GLU A 55 17.60 -17.64 -6.47
CA GLU A 55 18.61 -16.73 -7.02
C GLU A 55 18.01 -15.52 -7.74
N ALA A 56 16.68 -15.47 -7.89
CA ALA A 56 16.03 -14.39 -8.62
C ALA A 56 15.87 -13.14 -7.76
N THR A 57 16.39 -12.03 -8.26
CA THR A 57 16.25 -10.70 -7.65
C THR A 57 14.84 -10.17 -7.92
N PHE A 58 13.92 -10.38 -6.98
CA PHE A 58 12.67 -9.63 -6.97
C PHE A 58 12.96 -8.19 -6.52
N TYR A 59 12.41 -7.20 -7.24
CA TYR A 59 12.52 -5.80 -6.83
C TYR A 59 12.00 -5.63 -5.38
N ASP A 60 12.62 -4.71 -4.65
CA ASP A 60 12.22 -4.40 -3.27
C ASP A 60 10.74 -3.98 -3.23
N SER A 61 10.00 -4.55 -2.26
CA SER A 61 8.56 -4.33 -2.04
C SER A 61 8.20 -2.86 -1.90
N THR A 62 9.13 -2.04 -1.42
CA THR A 62 8.97 -0.60 -1.31
C THR A 62 8.83 0.05 -2.68
N TYR A 63 9.73 -0.26 -3.62
CA TYR A 63 9.68 0.29 -4.98
C TYR A 63 8.43 -0.14 -5.73
N TYR A 64 7.98 -1.38 -5.53
CA TYR A 64 6.76 -1.85 -6.17
C TYR A 64 5.52 -1.17 -5.60
N SER A 65 5.45 -1.01 -4.28
CA SER A 65 4.37 -0.28 -3.62
C SER A 65 4.31 1.17 -4.12
N ASP A 66 5.44 1.86 -4.19
CA ASP A 66 5.52 3.23 -4.72
C ASP A 66 5.09 3.29 -6.19
N SER A 67 5.48 2.29 -7.00
CA SER A 67 5.03 2.18 -8.39
C SER A 67 3.52 1.99 -8.50
N ILE A 68 2.90 1.15 -7.66
CA ILE A 68 1.43 1.01 -7.63
C ILE A 68 0.81 2.35 -7.27
N LEU A 69 1.24 2.98 -6.18
CA LEU A 69 0.67 4.24 -5.69
C LEU A 69 0.75 5.34 -6.76
N SER A 70 1.85 5.40 -7.51
CA SER A 70 2.02 6.35 -8.61
C SER A 70 0.98 6.19 -9.74
N LYS A 71 0.50 4.97 -10.01
CA LYS A 71 -0.57 4.72 -11.00
C LYS A 71 -1.92 5.30 -10.60
N PHE A 72 -2.11 5.56 -9.31
CA PHE A 72 -3.31 6.18 -8.75
C PHE A 72 -3.10 7.65 -8.39
N GLU A 73 -1.96 8.24 -8.78
CA GLU A 73 -1.60 9.64 -8.48
C GLU A 73 -1.64 9.96 -6.98
N ILE A 74 -1.26 8.97 -6.15
CA ILE A 74 -1.30 9.07 -4.69
C ILE A 74 0.12 8.85 -4.14
N ASP A 75 0.49 9.65 -3.14
CA ASP A 75 1.72 9.42 -2.37
C ASP A 75 1.47 8.50 -1.16
N LYS A 76 2.55 7.95 -0.62
CA LYS A 76 2.52 7.01 0.50
C LYS A 76 1.83 7.58 1.76
N ASN A 77 2.03 8.86 2.08
CA ASN A 77 1.44 9.45 3.28
C ASN A 77 -0.07 9.61 3.11
N THR A 78 -0.52 10.06 1.94
CA THR A 78 -1.95 10.13 1.60
C THR A 78 -2.61 8.75 1.64
N PHE A 79 -1.95 7.72 1.11
CA PHE A 79 -2.46 6.35 1.17
C PHE A 79 -2.55 5.85 2.62
N MET A 80 -1.49 5.97 3.41
CA MET A 80 -1.46 5.53 4.81
C MET A 80 -2.50 6.26 5.66
N TRP A 81 -2.68 7.57 5.45
CA TRP A 81 -3.71 8.33 6.14
C TRP A 81 -5.11 7.79 5.83
N ASN A 82 -5.39 7.44 4.58
CA ASN A 82 -6.69 6.87 4.20
C ASN A 82 -6.92 5.47 4.77
N VAL A 83 -5.87 4.63 4.86
CA VAL A 83 -5.95 3.35 5.56
C VAL A 83 -6.31 3.57 7.04
N ILE A 84 -5.64 4.50 7.72
CA ILE A 84 -5.94 4.85 9.11
C ILE A 84 -7.37 5.38 9.25
N TYR A 85 -7.79 6.29 8.37
CA TYR A 85 -9.14 6.86 8.34
C TYR A 85 -10.20 5.76 8.23
N TYR A 86 -10.05 4.81 7.31
CA TYR A 86 -11.02 3.73 7.15
C TYR A 86 -10.94 2.65 8.23
N SER A 87 -9.79 2.47 8.88
CA SER A 87 -9.64 1.60 10.05
C SER A 87 -10.46 2.14 11.23
N GLN A 88 -10.48 3.45 11.44
CA GLN A 88 -11.29 4.09 12.49
C GLN A 88 -12.81 3.99 12.24
N LEU A 89 -13.22 3.62 11.03
CA LEU A 89 -14.62 3.43 10.64
C LEU A 89 -15.03 1.95 10.55
N ASP A 90 -14.17 1.03 11.02
CA ASP A 90 -14.36 -0.43 10.94
C ASP A 90 -14.65 -0.93 9.52
N LYS A 91 -14.12 -0.23 8.50
CA LYS A 91 -14.31 -0.62 7.09
C LYS A 91 -13.20 -1.53 6.57
N MET A 92 -12.04 -1.52 7.21
CA MET A 92 -10.86 -2.22 6.71
C MET A 92 -10.97 -3.74 6.78
N ASP A 93 -11.62 -4.30 7.80
CA ASP A 93 -11.84 -5.76 7.88
C ASP A 93 -12.59 -6.29 6.66
N LYS A 94 -13.64 -5.56 6.23
CA LYS A 94 -14.40 -5.91 5.02
C LYS A 94 -13.57 -5.76 3.75
N VAL A 95 -12.66 -4.77 3.70
CA VAL A 95 -11.71 -4.61 2.58
C VAL A 95 -10.77 -5.82 2.53
N TYR A 96 -10.18 -6.21 3.66
CA TYR A 96 -9.29 -7.37 3.73
C TYR A 96 -9.99 -8.68 3.34
N LEU A 97 -11.21 -8.93 3.81
CA LEU A 97 -11.98 -10.11 3.41
C LEU A 97 -12.19 -10.15 1.88
N ARG A 98 -12.55 -9.02 1.25
CA ARG A 98 -12.70 -8.96 -0.21
C ARG A 98 -11.39 -9.15 -0.96
N ILE A 99 -10.27 -8.65 -0.42
CA ILE A 99 -8.95 -8.86 -1.00
C ILE A 99 -8.58 -10.35 -0.95
N ILE A 100 -8.76 -11.00 0.20
CA ILE A 100 -8.50 -12.45 0.39
C ILE A 100 -9.34 -13.25 -0.60
N ASP A 101 -10.66 -13.02 -0.65
CA ASP A 101 -11.57 -13.68 -1.58
C ASP A 101 -11.13 -13.50 -3.05
N SER A 102 -10.65 -12.31 -3.40
CA SER A 102 -10.20 -12.00 -4.76
C SER A 102 -8.90 -12.73 -5.11
N LEU A 103 -7.95 -12.80 -4.17
CA LEU A 103 -6.69 -13.54 -4.34
C LEU A 103 -6.94 -15.05 -4.46
N GLU A 104 -7.83 -15.61 -3.63
CA GLU A 104 -8.20 -17.03 -3.68
C GLU A 104 -8.89 -17.40 -5.01
N LYS A 105 -9.82 -16.57 -5.47
CA LYS A 105 -10.46 -16.73 -6.80
C LYS A 105 -9.42 -16.67 -7.92
N GLY A 106 -8.49 -15.73 -7.84
CA GLY A 106 -7.37 -15.62 -8.78
C GLY A 106 -6.54 -16.91 -8.83
N LYS A 107 -6.16 -17.44 -7.66
CA LYS A 107 -5.43 -18.72 -7.53
C LYS A 107 -6.20 -19.88 -8.15
N SER A 108 -7.47 -20.05 -7.78
CA SER A 108 -8.31 -21.15 -8.28
C SER A 108 -8.46 -21.11 -9.82
N ASN A 109 -8.61 -19.92 -10.40
CA ASN A 109 -8.68 -19.75 -11.84
C ASN A 109 -7.39 -20.18 -12.55
N VAL A 110 -6.22 -19.85 -11.99
CA VAL A 110 -4.91 -20.27 -12.53
C VAL A 110 -4.76 -21.80 -12.46
N GLU A 111 -5.16 -22.42 -11.35
CA GLU A 111 -5.12 -23.89 -11.21
C GLU A 111 -6.03 -24.60 -12.23
N LYS A 112 -7.23 -24.07 -12.45
CA LYS A 112 -8.16 -24.59 -13.45
C LYS A 112 -7.60 -24.51 -14.87
N LEU A 113 -6.96 -23.39 -15.22
CA LEU A 113 -6.34 -23.22 -16.54
C LEU A 113 -5.20 -24.23 -16.75
N LYS A 114 -4.33 -24.44 -15.76
CA LYS A 114 -3.25 -25.45 -15.81
C LYS A 114 -3.79 -26.87 -16.04
N PHE A 115 -4.91 -27.21 -15.38
CA PHE A 115 -5.57 -28.50 -15.57
C PHE A 115 -6.09 -28.69 -17.00
N LEU A 116 -6.71 -27.65 -17.58
CA LEU A 116 -7.22 -27.71 -18.95
C LEU A 116 -6.10 -27.83 -19.99
N GLU A 117 -5.00 -27.08 -19.84
CA GLU A 117 -3.83 -27.16 -20.72
C GLU A 117 -3.18 -28.56 -20.69
N THR A 118 -3.09 -29.18 -19.51
CA THR A 118 -2.51 -30.52 -19.36
C THR A 118 -3.36 -31.61 -20.01
N ASN A 119 -4.68 -31.44 -20.04
CA ASN A 119 -5.61 -32.42 -20.63
C ASN A 119 -5.86 -32.20 -22.13
N ASN A 120 -5.68 -30.99 -22.65
CA ASN A 120 -5.80 -30.70 -24.08
C ASN A 120 -4.52 -31.02 -24.89
N ASN A 121 -3.38 -31.17 -24.21
CA ASN A 121 -2.09 -31.54 -24.80
C ASN A 121 -1.77 -33.05 -24.64
N LYS A 122 -2.75 -33.88 -24.26
CA LYS A 122 -2.68 -35.35 -24.22
C LYS A 122 -3.61 -35.94 -25.28
#